data_AF-A0AAC8YVK7-F1
#
_entry.id   AF-A0AAC8YVK7-F1
#
_cell.length_a   1.000
_cell.length_b   1.000
_cell.length_c   1.000
_cell.angle_alpha   90.00
_cell.angle_beta   90.00
_cell.angle_gamma   90.00
#
_symmetry.space_group_name_H-M   'P 1'
#
loop_
_entity.id
_entity.type
_entity.pdbx_description
1 polymer ?
#
loop_
_entity_poly.entity_id
_entity_poly.type
_entity_poly.pdbx_seq_one_letter_code
_entity_poly.pdbx_strand_id
1 'polypeptide(L)' 'MPELHQKGVDLVLELLDVADHPGSLPDLETRNLLKRAATTLSELLVRDKPAATRMPEQGKP' A
#
# COMPACT_ATOMS: atom_id res chain seq x y z
N MET A 1 -6.99 -0.73 12.78
CA MET A 1 -7.25 0.29 11.73
C MET A 1 -8.11 -0.35 10.64
N PRO A 2 -9.44 -0.43 10.83
CA PRO A 2 -10.36 -0.96 9.81
C PRO A 2 -10.31 -0.13 8.51
N GLU A 3 -10.12 1.18 8.64
CA GLU A 3 -10.06 2.14 7.53
C GLU A 3 -8.91 1.86 6.55
N LEU A 4 -7.75 1.45 7.06
CA LEU A 4 -6.60 1.13 6.21
C LEU A 4 -6.82 -0.14 5.39
N HIS A 5 -7.53 -1.12 5.95
CA HIS A 5 -7.90 -2.33 5.21
C HIS A 5 -8.87 -2.01 4.09
N GLN A 6 -9.95 -1.25 4.38
CA GLN A 6 -10.92 -0.85 3.36
C GLN A 6 -10.26 -0.02 2.24
N LYS A 7 -9.42 0.96 2.61
CA LYS A 7 -8.62 1.74 1.66
C LYS A 7 -7.76 0.86 0.76
N GLY A 8 -7.19 -0.23 1.29
CA GLY A 8 -6.44 -1.20 0.51
C GLY A 8 -7.32 -1.96 -0.48
N VAL A 9 -8.51 -2.40 -0.06
CA VAL A 9 -9.49 -3.08 -0.92
C VAL A 9 -9.94 -2.18 -2.07
N ASP A 10 -10.35 -0.94 -1.76
CA ASP A 10 -10.84 0.02 -2.75
C ASP A 10 -9.77 0.30 -3.83
N LEU A 11 -8.52 0.40 -3.41
CA LEU A 11 -7.39 0.68 -4.29
C LEU A 11 -7.04 -0.50 -5.20
N VAL A 12 -7.22 -1.74 -4.73
CA VAL A 12 -7.07 -2.93 -5.57
C VAL A 12 -8.15 -2.98 -6.64
N LEU A 13 -9.40 -2.65 -6.29
CA LEU A 13 -10.50 -2.59 -7.27
C LEU A 13 -10.22 -1.53 -8.34
N GLU A 14 -9.75 -0.34 -7.93
CA GLU A 14 -9.34 0.72 -8.86
C GLU A 14 -8.24 0.23 -9.81
N LEU A 15 -7.19 -0.43 -9.30
CA LEU A 15 -6.12 -1.00 -10.13
C LEU A 15 -6.61 -2.08 -11.11
N LEU A 16 -7.52 -2.95 -10.70
CA LEU A 16 -8.08 -4.00 -11.55
C LEU A 16 -8.90 -3.40 -12.71
N ASP A 17 -9.69 -2.36 -12.43
CA ASP A 17 -10.46 -1.65 -13.46
C ASP A 17 -9.54 -1.02 -14.53
N VAL A 18 -8.42 -0.43 -14.11
CA VAL A 18 -7.40 0.10 -15.05
C VAL A 18 -6.72 -1.03 -15.84
N ALA A 19 -6.46 -2.17 -15.20
CA ALA A 19 -5.80 -3.31 -15.83
C ALA A 19 -6.70 -3.96 -16.90
N ASP A 20 -8.02 -4.02 -16.66
CA ASP A 20 -9.00 -4.54 -17.60
C ASP A 20 -9.24 -3.59 -18.79
N HIS A 21 -8.98 -2.28 -18.61
CA HIS A 21 -9.17 -1.25 -19.62
C HIS A 21 -7.89 -0.43 -19.87
N PRO A 22 -6.84 -1.03 -20.47
CA PRO A 22 -5.58 -0.33 -20.71
C PRO A 22 -5.79 0.90 -21.60
N GLY A 23 -5.39 2.08 -21.12
CA GLY A 23 -5.57 3.36 -21.79
C GLY A 23 -6.81 4.16 -21.38
N SER A 24 -7.63 3.65 -20.44
CA SER A 24 -8.76 4.38 -19.85
C SER A 24 -8.33 5.60 -19.02
N LEU A 25 -7.10 5.59 -18.51
CA LEU A 25 -6.52 6.67 -17.71
C LEU A 25 -5.29 7.28 -18.38
N PRO A 26 -5.13 8.61 -18.31
CA PRO A 26 -3.89 9.26 -18.72
C PRO A 26 -2.68 8.72 -17.95
N ASP A 27 -1.51 8.74 -18.57
CA ASP A 27 -0.26 8.26 -17.95
C ASP A 27 0.05 8.90 -16.59
N LEU A 28 -0.28 10.19 -16.43
CA LEU A 28 -0.08 10.90 -15.18
C LEU A 28 -0.96 10.31 -14.06
N GLU A 29 -2.22 10.03 -14.35
CA GLU A 29 -3.15 9.45 -13.40
C GLU A 29 -2.78 8.01 -13.07
N THR A 30 -2.38 7.22 -14.07
CA THR A 30 -1.86 5.86 -13.86
C THR A 30 -0.65 5.87 -12.91
N ARG A 31 0.29 6.80 -13.09
CA ARG A 31 1.43 6.96 -12.17
C ARG A 31 1.00 7.36 -10.75
N ASN A 32 0.01 8.23 -10.63
CA ASN A 32 -0.51 8.65 -9.32
C ASN A 32 -1.20 7.50 -8.59
N LEU A 33 -1.98 6.69 -9.32
CA LEU A 33 -2.64 5.49 -8.81
C LEU A 33 -1.61 4.48 -8.29
N LEU A 34 -0.56 4.21 -9.07
CA LEU A 34 0.52 3.29 -8.65
C LEU A 34 1.26 3.80 -7.41
N LYS A 35 1.49 5.11 -7.28
CA LYS A 35 2.08 5.70 -6.06
C LYS A 35 1.17 5.52 -4.85
N ARG A 36 -0.14 5.79 -4.99
CA ARG A 36 -1.14 5.56 -3.94
C ARG A 36 -1.13 4.09 -3.49
N ALA A 37 -1.04 3.16 -4.46
CA ALA A 37 -0.93 1.72 -4.21
C ALA A 37 0.31 1.38 -3.38
N ALA A 38 1.48 1.85 -3.80
CA ALA A 38 2.73 1.61 -3.08
C ALA A 38 2.69 2.13 -1.63
N THR A 39 2.16 3.34 -1.42
CA THR A 39 2.03 3.92 -0.07
C THR A 39 1.09 3.09 0.81
N THR A 40 -0.11 2.75 0.31
CA THR A 40 -1.11 2.00 1.09
C THR A 40 -0.62 0.58 1.42
N LEU A 41 0.06 -0.08 0.48
CA LEU A 41 0.68 -1.37 0.72
C LEU A 41 1.79 -1.29 1.77
N SER A 42 2.63 -0.25 1.74
CA SER A 42 3.64 -0.02 2.77
C SER A 42 3.02 0.12 4.17
N GLU A 43 1.94 0.91 4.30
CA GLU A 43 1.20 1.08 5.55
C GLU A 43 0.62 -0.26 6.06
N LEU A 44 0.06 -1.09 5.17
CA LEU A 44 -0.45 -2.41 5.51
C LEU A 44 0.66 -3.37 5.95
N LEU A 45 1.78 -3.41 5.23
CA LEU A 45 2.93 -4.26 5.57
C LEU A 45 3.57 -3.85 6.90
N VAL A 46 3.65 -2.55 7.19
CA VAL A 46 4.14 -2.04 8.48
C VAL A 46 3.20 -2.46 9.61
N ARG A 47 1.88 -2.42 9.40
CA ARG A 47 0.88 -2.88 10.37
C ARG A 47 1.04 -4.37 10.69
N ASP A 48 1.29 -5.19 9.66
CA ASP A 48 1.33 -6.65 9.77
C ASP A 48 2.72 -7.19 10.17
N LYS A 49 3.72 -6.31 10.34
CA LYS A 49 5.05 -6.68 10.79
C LYS A 49 4.99 -7.26 12.22
N PRO A 50 5.44 -8.51 12.45
CA PRO A 50 5.48 -9.08 13.79
C PRO A 50 6.35 -8.24 14.72
N ALA A 51 5.89 -8.01 15.96
CA ALA A 51 6.61 -7.23 16.96
C ALA A 51 8.05 -7.75 17.24
N ALA A 52 8.33 -9.02 16.91
CA ALA A 52 9.62 -9.69 17.11
C ALA A 52 10.80 -9.08 16.32
N THR A 53 10.58 -8.21 15.33
CA THR A 53 11.67 -7.50 14.64
C THR A 53 12.03 -6.15 15.30
N ARG A 54 11.29 -5.73 16.34
CA ARG A 54 11.74 -4.65 17.23
C ARG A 54 12.66 -5.25 18.29
N MET A 55 13.82 -5.77 17.87
CA MET A 55 14.90 -5.93 18.84
C MET A 55 15.23 -4.52 19.35
N PRO A 56 15.19 -4.27 20.67
CA PRO A 56 15.72 -3.03 21.20
C PRO A 56 17.22 -3.02 20.89
N GLU A 57 17.74 -1.96 20.30
CA GLU A 57 19.15 -1.60 20.42
C GLU A 57 19.45 -1.21 21.88
N GLN A 58 19.31 -2.17 22.79
CA GLN A 58 19.87 -2.09 24.13
C GLN A 58 21.14 -2.94 24.14
N GLY A 59 22.27 -2.24 24.09
CA GLY A 59 23.54 -2.88 24.34
C GLY A 59 24.72 -2.07 23.84
N LYS A 60 25.05 -0.95 24.52
CA LYS A 60 26.47 -0.70 24.76
C LYS A 60 26.68 -0.08 26.15
N PRO A 61 27.59 -0.64 26.95
CA PRO A 61 27.85 -0.25 28.34
C PRO A 61 28.40 1.18 28.48
#